data_AF-A0AAX2BH13-F1
#
_entry.id   AF-A0AAX2BH13-F1
#
_cell.length_a   1.000
_cell.length_b   1.000
_cell.length_c   1.000
_cell.angle_alpha   90.00
_cell.angle_beta   90.00
_cell.angle_gamma   90.00
#
_symmetry.space_group_name_H-M   'P 1'
#
loop_
_entity.id
_entity.type
_entity.pdbx_description
1 polymer ?
#
loop_
_entity_poly.entity_id
_entity_poly.type
_entity_poly.pdbx_seq_one_letter_code
_entity_poly.pdbx_strand_id
1 'polypeptide(L)'
;MNSNFFSLSKITDQHIVQKILDAWFSKRIQLFLYFGGNGKKCRLSRCISPSLHIGGEQLISNGDEFYLSEDSKAHSILKFIPDLPLKSHLKITKGFKISRSIQGEYFNYEYAGTALGYWVVVPTKLAAFNNGNYILTDKESFSLKADSSGAVYVYSVYDEDYLIFDGDNGINNDDLYIDVNVLRKVRTSS
;
A
#
# COMPACT_ATOMS: atom_id res chain seq x y z
N MET A 1 -13.14 14.99 -0.30
CA MET A 1 -12.03 14.51 0.56
C MET A 1 -11.08 15.67 0.78
N ASN A 2 -10.96 16.19 1.99
CA ASN A 2 -9.89 17.15 2.33
C ASN A 2 -8.58 16.35 2.39
N SER A 3 -7.80 16.31 1.32
CA SER A 3 -6.57 15.51 1.34
C SER A 3 -5.49 16.26 2.11
N ASN A 4 -5.11 15.74 3.28
CA ASN A 4 -3.90 16.12 4.02
C ASN A 4 -2.61 15.69 3.31
N PHE A 5 -2.67 15.39 2.01
CA PHE A 5 -1.59 14.88 1.19
C PHE A 5 -1.20 15.90 0.12
N PHE A 6 0.10 16.06 -0.10
CA PHE A 6 0.69 16.97 -1.07
C PHE A 6 1.50 16.19 -2.10
N SER A 7 1.28 16.43 -3.38
CA SER A 7 2.04 15.77 -4.45
C SER A 7 3.48 16.29 -4.49
N LEU A 8 4.45 15.38 -4.62
CA LEU A 8 5.86 15.74 -4.76
C LEU A 8 6.12 16.56 -6.02
N SER A 9 5.38 16.32 -7.11
CA SER A 9 5.47 17.10 -8.36
C SER A 9 5.21 18.61 -8.18
N LYS A 10 4.50 18.99 -7.10
CA LYS A 10 4.19 20.40 -6.79
C LYS A 10 5.27 21.08 -5.93
N ILE A 11 6.33 20.36 -5.53
CA ILE A 11 7.46 20.92 -4.78
C ILE A 11 8.51 21.38 -5.79
N THR A 12 8.70 22.69 -5.92
CA THR A 12 9.65 23.28 -6.87
C THR A 12 11.10 23.19 -6.39
N ASP A 13 11.33 23.17 -5.08
CA ASP A 13 12.66 23.07 -4.48
C ASP A 13 13.15 21.61 -4.48
N GLN A 14 14.09 21.31 -5.37
CA GLN A 14 14.68 19.98 -5.53
C GLN A 14 15.46 19.51 -4.30
N HIS A 15 16.02 20.41 -3.50
CA HIS A 15 16.72 20.03 -2.28
C HIS A 15 15.72 19.53 -1.22
N ILE A 16 14.51 20.10 -1.16
CA ILE A 16 13.43 19.57 -0.32
C ILE A 16 12.98 18.19 -0.81
N VAL A 17 12.81 18.00 -2.13
CA VAL A 17 12.44 16.70 -2.71
C VAL A 17 13.48 15.64 -2.34
N GLN A 18 14.78 15.94 -2.49
CA GLN A 18 15.83 15.00 -2.14
C GLN A 18 15.81 14.61 -0.65
N LYS A 19 15.64 15.58 0.26
CA LYS A 19 15.48 15.31 1.71
C LYS A 19 14.32 14.37 2.02
N ILE A 20 13.20 14.54 1.31
CA ILE A 20 12.01 13.67 1.44
C ILE A 20 12.37 12.26 0.99
N LEU A 21 12.96 12.10 -0.20
CA LEU A 21 13.34 10.80 -0.74
C LEU A 21 14.35 10.08 0.16
N ASP A 22 15.37 10.78 0.66
CA ASP A 22 16.36 10.20 1.58
C ASP A 22 15.72 9.71 2.89
N ALA A 23 14.80 10.50 3.45
CA ALA A 23 14.06 10.11 4.64
C ALA A 23 13.15 8.90 4.36
N TRP A 24 12.52 8.84 3.18
CA TRP A 24 11.67 7.74 2.75
C TRP A 24 12.45 6.44 2.52
N PHE A 25 13.58 6.49 1.81
CA PHE A 25 14.49 5.34 1.63
C PHE A 25 15.06 4.84 2.96
N SER A 26 15.30 5.76 3.91
CA SER A 26 15.68 5.42 5.29
C SER A 26 14.51 4.91 6.15
N LYS A 27 13.31 4.78 5.58
CA LYS A 27 12.06 4.38 6.26
C LYS A 27 11.68 5.27 7.47
N ARG A 28 12.14 6.52 7.47
CA ARG A 28 11.82 7.52 8.52
C ARG A 28 10.48 8.20 8.30
N ILE A 29 10.01 8.24 7.05
CA ILE A 29 8.70 8.78 6.66
C ILE A 29 8.01 7.83 5.67
N GLN A 30 6.71 8.01 5.51
CA GLN A 30 5.89 7.32 4.52
C GLN A 30 5.60 8.25 3.33
N LEU A 31 5.62 7.69 2.13
CA LEU A 31 5.07 8.30 0.92
C LEU A 31 3.89 7.46 0.43
N PHE A 32 3.06 8.07 -0.41
CA PHE A 32 1.79 7.51 -0.82
C PHE A 32 1.60 7.58 -2.33
N LEU A 33 0.90 6.59 -2.91
CA LEU A 33 0.28 6.68 -4.23
C LEU A 33 -1.18 7.05 -4.06
N TYR A 34 -1.71 7.84 -4.98
CA TYR A 34 -3.14 8.15 -5.03
C TYR A 34 -3.83 7.42 -6.18
N PHE A 35 -4.81 6.58 -5.84
CA PHE A 35 -5.71 5.96 -6.81
C PHE A 35 -7.05 6.70 -6.79
N GLY A 36 -7.32 7.48 -7.85
CA GLY A 36 -8.48 8.37 -7.94
C GLY A 36 -9.82 7.67 -8.18
N GLY A 37 -10.80 8.39 -8.75
CA GLY A 37 -12.18 7.92 -8.90
C GLY A 37 -12.37 6.65 -9.75
N ASN A 38 -11.44 6.35 -10.65
CA ASN A 38 -11.43 5.10 -11.43
C ASN A 38 -10.69 3.95 -10.72
N GLY A 39 -10.06 4.24 -9.58
CA GLY A 39 -9.24 3.31 -8.81
C GLY A 39 -8.10 2.66 -9.59
N LYS A 40 -7.51 1.63 -9.01
CA LYS A 40 -6.53 0.75 -9.66
C LYS A 40 -6.96 -0.69 -9.45
N LYS A 41 -7.13 -1.45 -10.54
CA LYS A 41 -7.38 -2.89 -10.47
C LYS A 41 -6.11 -3.62 -10.00
N CYS A 42 -6.29 -4.47 -9.01
CA CYS A 42 -5.23 -5.26 -8.38
C CYS A 42 -5.85 -6.34 -7.48
N ARG A 43 -5.00 -7.15 -6.85
CA ARG A 43 -5.39 -8.03 -5.76
C ARG A 43 -4.97 -7.45 -4.42
N LEU A 44 -5.75 -7.70 -3.38
CA LEU A 44 -5.36 -7.43 -2.00
C LEU A 44 -4.89 -8.74 -1.37
N SER A 45 -3.71 -8.74 -0.76
CA SER A 45 -3.28 -9.77 0.18
C SER A 45 -3.50 -9.25 1.59
N ARG A 46 -4.40 -9.90 2.33
CA ARG A 46 -4.86 -9.48 3.63
C ARG A 46 -4.58 -10.52 4.70
N CYS A 47 -3.98 -10.06 5.79
CA CYS A 47 -3.62 -10.89 6.93
C CYS A 47 -4.78 -10.92 7.94
N ILE A 48 -5.41 -12.09 8.14
CA ILE A 48 -6.63 -12.24 8.94
C ILE A 48 -6.39 -13.15 10.14
N SER A 49 -6.86 -12.73 11.32
CA SER A 49 -6.80 -13.54 12.54
C SER A 49 -7.77 -14.73 12.48
N PRO A 50 -7.53 -15.81 13.24
CA PRO A 50 -8.44 -16.95 13.30
C PRO A 50 -9.89 -16.59 13.70
N SER A 51 -10.07 -15.59 14.57
CA SER A 51 -11.40 -15.12 14.97
C SER A 51 -12.17 -14.47 13.81
N LEU A 52 -11.50 -13.65 13.00
CA LEU A 52 -12.10 -13.00 11.83
C LEU A 52 -12.32 -13.97 10.67
N HIS A 53 -11.55 -15.07 10.61
CA HIS A 53 -11.70 -16.10 9.59
C HIS A 53 -13.07 -16.79 9.63
N ILE A 54 -13.67 -16.98 10.83
CA ILE A 54 -14.92 -17.74 11.05
C ILE A 54 -16.14 -17.18 10.29
N GLY A 55 -16.06 -15.95 9.76
CA GLY A 55 -17.06 -15.36 8.85
C GLY A 55 -16.46 -14.44 7.79
N GLY A 56 -15.15 -14.52 7.56
CA GLY A 56 -14.40 -13.52 6.79
C GLY A 56 -14.92 -13.34 5.36
N GLU A 57 -15.21 -14.44 4.66
CA GLU A 57 -15.73 -14.41 3.28
C GLU A 57 -17.08 -13.70 3.18
N GLN A 58 -17.99 -13.93 4.14
CA GLN A 58 -19.30 -13.29 4.17
C GLN A 58 -19.19 -11.80 4.48
N LEU A 59 -18.34 -11.41 5.44
CA LEU A 59 -18.10 -10.00 5.77
C LEU A 59 -17.57 -9.21 4.58
N ILE A 60 -16.62 -9.79 3.83
CA ILE A 60 -16.09 -9.16 2.61
C ILE A 60 -17.19 -9.07 1.55
N SER A 61 -17.92 -10.15 1.32
CA SER A 61 -18.98 -10.21 0.28
C SER A 61 -20.15 -9.27 0.55
N ASN A 62 -20.48 -9.03 1.83
CA ASN A 62 -21.58 -8.16 2.23
C ASN A 62 -21.19 -6.67 2.26
N GLY A 63 -19.90 -6.35 2.11
CA GLY A 63 -19.41 -4.97 2.16
C GLY A 63 -19.18 -4.43 3.57
N ASP A 64 -19.34 -5.26 4.61
CA ASP A 64 -19.07 -4.93 6.01
C ASP A 64 -17.56 -4.98 6.35
N GLU A 65 -16.73 -4.97 5.31
CA GLU A 65 -15.29 -5.10 5.43
C GLU A 65 -14.63 -3.82 5.96
N PHE A 66 -13.55 -3.99 6.72
CA PHE A 66 -12.67 -2.93 7.20
C PHE A 66 -12.24 -1.89 6.15
N TYR A 67 -12.07 -2.28 4.88
CA TYR A 67 -11.65 -1.38 3.80
C TYR A 67 -12.82 -0.70 3.06
N LEU A 68 -14.06 -1.00 3.45
CA LEU A 68 -15.30 -0.44 2.88
C LEU A 68 -16.11 0.34 3.91
N SER A 69 -16.18 -0.17 5.14
CA SER A 69 -16.94 0.42 6.25
C SER A 69 -16.58 1.88 6.48
N GLU A 70 -17.59 2.75 6.54
CA GLU A 70 -17.42 4.19 6.85
C GLU A 70 -16.89 4.43 8.27
N ASP A 71 -17.17 3.50 9.19
CA ASP A 71 -16.70 3.53 10.57
C ASP A 71 -15.21 3.16 10.70
N SER A 72 -14.61 2.63 9.63
CA SER A 72 -13.19 2.30 9.62
C SER A 72 -12.33 3.56 9.58
N LYS A 73 -11.32 3.60 10.45
CA LYS A 73 -10.28 4.64 10.43
C LYS A 73 -9.55 4.70 9.07
N ALA A 74 -9.54 3.60 8.31
CA ALA A 74 -8.96 3.54 6.97
C ALA A 74 -9.77 4.35 5.94
N HIS A 75 -11.09 4.45 6.12
CA HIS A 75 -12.05 4.87 5.09
C HIS A 75 -11.77 6.26 4.51
N SER A 76 -11.23 7.16 5.33
CA SER A 76 -10.88 8.52 4.93
C SER A 76 -9.57 8.62 4.13
N ILE A 77 -8.74 7.58 4.16
CA ILE A 77 -7.42 7.53 3.55
C ILE A 77 -7.44 6.62 2.32
N LEU A 78 -7.91 5.38 2.47
CA LEU A 78 -7.91 4.36 1.42
C LEU A 78 -9.17 3.50 1.48
N LYS A 79 -9.47 2.87 0.35
CA LYS A 79 -10.55 1.88 0.23
C LYS A 79 -10.12 0.76 -0.70
N PHE A 80 -10.64 -0.44 -0.48
CA PHE A 80 -10.53 -1.54 -1.41
C PHE A 80 -11.92 -2.11 -1.67
N ILE A 81 -12.34 -2.12 -2.94
CA ILE A 81 -13.63 -2.64 -3.36
C ILE A 81 -13.41 -4.03 -3.98
N PRO A 82 -13.79 -5.13 -3.32
CA PRO A 82 -13.63 -6.47 -3.86
C PRO A 82 -14.48 -6.65 -5.12
N ASP A 83 -13.95 -7.41 -6.09
CA ASP A 83 -14.77 -7.88 -7.21
C ASP A 83 -15.73 -8.97 -6.71
N LEU A 84 -16.99 -8.93 -7.14
CA LEU A 84 -17.99 -9.92 -6.75
C LEU A 84 -18.44 -10.76 -7.95
N PRO A 85 -18.69 -12.07 -7.79
CA PRO A 85 -18.67 -12.83 -6.54
C PRO A 85 -17.26 -13.22 -6.06
N LEU A 86 -16.99 -13.02 -4.76
CA LEU A 86 -15.67 -13.20 -4.14
C LEU A 86 -15.08 -14.61 -4.31
N LYS A 87 -15.92 -15.65 -4.14
CA LYS A 87 -15.51 -17.06 -4.19
C LYS A 87 -14.76 -17.47 -5.46
N SER A 88 -14.99 -16.78 -6.58
CA SER A 88 -14.37 -17.10 -7.87
C SER A 88 -12.88 -16.78 -7.95
N HIS A 89 -12.38 -15.90 -7.08
CA HIS A 89 -11.00 -15.42 -7.09
C HIS A 89 -10.36 -15.32 -5.69
N LEU A 90 -11.09 -15.71 -4.64
CA LEU A 90 -10.57 -15.80 -3.29
C LEU A 90 -9.63 -17.00 -3.12
N LYS A 91 -8.40 -16.73 -2.74
CA LYS A 91 -7.42 -17.71 -2.30
C LYS A 91 -7.15 -17.52 -0.81
N ILE A 92 -7.23 -18.61 -0.07
CA ILE A 92 -7.01 -18.64 1.38
C ILE A 92 -5.81 -19.52 1.65
N THR A 93 -4.79 -18.97 2.31
CA THR A 93 -3.66 -19.78 2.80
C THR A 93 -3.53 -19.62 4.31
N LYS A 94 -3.33 -20.74 5.00
CA LYS A 94 -3.07 -20.76 6.44
C LYS A 94 -1.56 -20.66 6.67
N GLY A 95 -1.16 -19.84 7.62
CA GLY A 95 0.25 -19.66 7.97
C GLY A 95 0.44 -19.42 9.46
N PHE A 96 1.71 -19.27 9.84
CA PHE A 96 2.11 -18.89 11.20
C PHE A 96 3.05 -17.69 11.11
N LYS A 97 2.86 -16.70 11.98
CA LYS A 97 3.65 -15.48 11.99
C LYS A 97 3.82 -14.93 13.41
N ILE A 98 5.01 -14.41 13.68
CA ILE A 98 5.31 -13.63 14.88
C ILE A 98 5.65 -12.22 14.41
N SER A 99 4.80 -11.27 14.75
CA SER A 99 4.83 -9.89 14.27
C SER A 99 4.12 -8.97 15.26
N ARG A 100 4.17 -7.65 15.05
CA ARG A 100 3.50 -6.71 15.95
C ARG A 100 1.99 -6.96 16.05
N SER A 101 1.36 -7.33 14.93
CA SER A 101 -0.10 -7.48 14.86
C SER A 101 -0.58 -8.92 15.03
N ILE A 102 0.29 -9.90 14.73
CA ILE A 102 -0.05 -11.33 14.80
C ILE A 102 1.00 -12.10 15.59
N GLN A 103 0.51 -12.86 16.57
CA GLN A 103 1.29 -13.76 17.41
C GLN A 103 0.68 -15.16 17.30
N GLY A 104 0.97 -15.85 16.19
CA GLY A 104 0.51 -17.21 15.99
C GLY A 104 -0.04 -17.50 14.59
N GLU A 105 -1.08 -18.33 14.55
CA GLU A 105 -1.77 -18.69 13.32
C GLU A 105 -2.47 -17.48 12.68
N TYR A 106 -2.43 -17.43 11.35
CA TYR A 106 -3.18 -16.47 10.55
C TYR A 106 -3.68 -17.10 9.24
N PHE A 107 -4.65 -16.44 8.64
CA PHE A 107 -5.18 -16.75 7.32
C PHE A 107 -4.86 -15.59 6.40
N ASN A 108 -4.13 -15.82 5.32
CA ASN A 108 -3.94 -14.85 4.27
C ASN A 108 -5.08 -14.99 3.25
N TYR A 109 -5.84 -13.91 3.06
CA TYR A 109 -6.81 -13.81 1.99
C TYR A 109 -6.23 -13.01 0.84
N GLU A 110 -6.18 -13.64 -0.33
CA GLU A 110 -5.86 -12.99 -1.60
C GLU A 110 -7.11 -12.95 -2.46
N TYR A 111 -7.52 -11.76 -2.89
CA TYR A 111 -8.68 -11.61 -3.76
C TYR A 111 -8.58 -10.35 -4.62
N ALA A 112 -9.23 -10.38 -5.79
CA ALA A 112 -9.24 -9.29 -6.76
C ALA A 112 -10.21 -8.18 -6.39
N GLY A 113 -9.90 -6.96 -6.85
CA GLY A 113 -10.74 -5.80 -6.63
C GLY A 113 -10.13 -4.51 -7.16
N THR A 114 -10.57 -3.40 -6.57
CA THR A 114 -10.21 -2.04 -6.97
C THR A 114 -9.73 -1.26 -5.76
N ALA A 115 -8.47 -0.82 -5.79
CA ALA A 115 -7.91 0.06 -4.77
C ALA A 115 -8.23 1.53 -5.09
N LEU A 116 -8.65 2.30 -4.07
CA LEU A 116 -8.90 3.73 -4.14
C LEU A 116 -8.23 4.47 -2.99
N GLY A 117 -8.00 5.76 -3.15
CA GLY A 117 -7.42 6.64 -2.13
C GLY A 117 -5.90 6.55 -2.06
N TYR A 118 -5.34 6.91 -0.90
CA TYR A 118 -3.91 7.02 -0.65
C TYR A 118 -3.35 5.73 -0.03
N TRP A 119 -2.50 5.04 -0.78
CA TRP A 119 -1.85 3.79 -0.35
C TRP A 119 -0.37 4.02 -0.07
N VAL A 120 0.17 3.37 0.95
CA VAL A 120 1.56 3.56 1.38
C VAL A 120 2.51 2.91 0.38
N VAL A 121 3.53 3.64 -0.08
CA VAL A 121 4.61 3.09 -0.89
C VAL A 121 5.79 2.76 0.01
N VAL A 122 6.21 1.50 -0.02
CA VAL A 122 7.31 0.98 0.80
C VAL A 122 8.50 0.68 -0.11
N PRO A 123 9.63 1.38 0.03
CA PRO A 123 10.78 1.16 -0.81
C PRO A 123 11.50 -0.14 -0.42
N THR A 124 11.94 -0.90 -1.43
CA THR A 124 12.92 -1.97 -1.22
C THR A 124 14.32 -1.37 -0.99
N LYS A 125 15.29 -2.21 -0.59
CA LYS A 125 16.70 -1.79 -0.52
C LYS A 125 17.25 -1.34 -1.87
N LEU A 126 16.66 -1.81 -2.97
CA LEU A 126 17.11 -1.51 -4.33
C LEU A 126 16.39 -0.30 -4.95
N ALA A 127 15.36 0.24 -4.28
CA ALA A 127 14.55 1.32 -4.81
C ALA A 127 15.35 2.61 -5.06
N ALA A 128 16.36 2.89 -4.23
CA ALA A 128 17.19 4.09 -4.33
C ALA A 128 18.04 4.14 -5.60
N PHE A 129 18.27 3.01 -6.27
CA PHE A 129 19.20 2.90 -7.41
C PHE A 129 18.54 3.13 -8.78
N ASN A 130 17.30 3.62 -8.84
CA ASN A 130 16.58 3.82 -10.11
C ASN A 130 16.13 5.26 -10.36
N ASN A 131 16.85 6.24 -9.78
CA ASN A 131 16.75 7.67 -10.10
C ASN A 131 15.32 8.24 -10.17
N GLY A 132 14.47 7.88 -9.20
CA GLY A 132 13.10 8.40 -9.14
C GLY A 132 12.09 7.69 -10.05
N ASN A 133 12.50 6.63 -10.75
CA ASN A 133 11.61 5.70 -11.45
C ASN A 133 11.46 4.45 -10.59
N TYR A 134 10.23 3.97 -10.41
CA TYR A 134 9.97 2.81 -9.57
C TYR A 134 9.03 1.84 -10.28
N ILE A 135 9.10 0.58 -9.88
CA ILE A 135 8.24 -0.48 -10.40
C ILE A 135 7.46 -1.06 -9.21
N LEU A 136 6.13 -1.06 -9.32
CA LEU A 136 5.29 -1.74 -8.34
C LEU A 136 5.54 -3.24 -8.49
N THR A 137 6.04 -3.86 -7.43
CA THR A 137 6.26 -5.30 -7.38
C THR A 137 5.38 -5.92 -6.30
N ASP A 138 5.08 -7.20 -6.48
CA ASP A 138 4.55 -8.03 -5.40
C ASP A 138 5.69 -8.54 -4.51
N LYS A 139 5.33 -8.89 -3.28
CA LYS A 139 6.27 -9.41 -2.28
C LYS A 139 6.79 -10.79 -2.65
N GLU A 140 5.96 -11.60 -3.30
CA GLU A 140 6.28 -12.98 -3.65
C GLU A 140 7.27 -13.04 -4.83
N SER A 141 7.07 -12.27 -5.91
CA SER A 141 7.97 -12.30 -7.08
C SER A 141 9.25 -11.48 -6.90
N PHE A 142 9.28 -10.50 -5.98
CA PHE A 142 10.51 -9.74 -5.72
C PHE A 142 11.67 -10.64 -5.27
N SER A 143 11.39 -11.69 -4.50
CA SER A 143 12.43 -12.64 -4.06
C SER A 143 13.03 -13.47 -5.21
N LEU A 144 12.38 -13.47 -6.38
CA LEU A 144 12.75 -14.25 -7.57
C LEU A 144 13.40 -13.40 -8.67
N LYS A 145 13.30 -12.06 -8.62
CA LYS A 145 13.84 -11.15 -9.65
C LYS A 145 15.22 -10.62 -9.26
N ALA A 146 16.27 -11.19 -9.88
CA ALA A 146 17.69 -10.87 -9.62
C ALA A 146 18.07 -9.39 -9.88
N ASP A 147 17.40 -8.72 -10.82
CA ASP A 147 17.53 -7.29 -11.07
C ASP A 147 16.17 -6.62 -10.91
N SER A 148 15.98 -5.94 -9.79
CA SER A 148 14.75 -5.22 -9.47
C SER A 148 15.08 -3.86 -8.84
N SER A 149 16.01 -3.14 -9.50
CA SER A 149 16.26 -1.72 -9.21
C SER A 149 14.95 -0.94 -9.28
N GLY A 150 14.73 -0.03 -8.33
CA GLY A 150 13.50 0.76 -8.31
C GLY A 150 12.27 -0.01 -7.83
N ALA A 151 12.35 -1.27 -7.42
CA ALA A 151 11.19 -2.00 -6.93
C ALA A 151 10.63 -1.41 -5.63
N VAL A 152 9.32 -1.24 -5.58
CA VAL A 152 8.58 -0.75 -4.42
C VAL A 152 7.32 -1.58 -4.20
N TYR A 153 6.88 -1.67 -2.95
CA TYR A 153 5.61 -2.30 -2.61
C TYR A 153 4.55 -1.26 -2.29
N VAL A 154 3.28 -1.65 -2.41
CA VAL A 154 2.15 -0.81 -2.01
C VAL A 154 1.38 -1.48 -0.88
N TYR A 155 1.35 -0.85 0.28
CA TYR A 155 0.79 -1.36 1.52
C TYR A 155 -0.42 -0.52 1.94
N SER A 156 -1.28 -1.15 2.74
CA SER A 156 -2.22 -0.42 3.59
C SER A 156 -1.47 0.43 4.63
N VAL A 157 -2.15 1.44 5.18
CA VAL A 157 -1.65 2.18 6.36
C VAL A 157 -1.62 1.32 7.63
N TYR A 158 -2.28 0.16 7.59
CA TYR A 158 -2.17 -0.87 8.61
C TYR A 158 -1.17 -1.90 8.11
N ASP A 159 -0.01 -1.94 8.77
CA ASP A 159 1.05 -2.89 8.46
C ASP A 159 0.46 -4.30 8.27
N GLU A 160 0.96 -5.03 7.26
CA GLU A 160 0.65 -6.42 6.89
C GLU A 160 -0.21 -6.64 5.64
N ASP A 161 -1.09 -5.70 5.31
CA ASP A 161 -1.92 -5.80 4.11
C ASP A 161 -1.26 -5.06 2.95
N TYR A 162 -1.21 -5.69 1.78
CA TYR A 162 -0.53 -5.14 0.61
C TYR A 162 -1.23 -5.47 -0.70
N LEU A 163 -1.01 -4.61 -1.68
CA LEU A 163 -1.54 -4.76 -3.02
C LEU A 163 -0.58 -5.57 -3.89
N ILE A 164 -1.17 -6.39 -4.74
CA ILE A 164 -0.50 -7.19 -5.76
C ILE A 164 -1.03 -6.73 -7.10
N PHE A 165 -0.16 -6.19 -7.95
CA PHE A 165 -0.52 -5.72 -9.28
C PHE A 165 -0.13 -6.75 -10.33
N ASP A 166 -0.96 -6.87 -11.35
CA ASP A 166 -0.63 -7.70 -12.50
C ASP A 166 0.21 -6.87 -13.50
N GLY A 167 1.30 -7.47 -14.00
CA GLY A 167 2.25 -6.85 -14.93
C GLY A 167 3.18 -5.82 -14.29
N ASP A 168 4.09 -5.28 -15.11
CA ASP A 168 5.02 -4.24 -14.68
C ASP A 168 4.32 -2.88 -14.69
N ASN A 169 4.15 -2.30 -13.50
CA ASN A 169 3.50 -1.01 -13.31
C ASN A 169 4.56 0.01 -12.88
N GLY A 170 4.99 0.85 -13.83
CA GLY A 170 5.94 1.93 -13.55
C GLY A 170 5.26 3.11 -12.86
N ILE A 171 5.94 3.70 -11.88
CA ILE A 171 5.61 4.98 -11.26
C ILE A 171 6.88 5.83 -11.18
N ASN A 172 6.77 7.10 -10.86
CA ASN A 172 7.92 7.96 -10.60
C ASN A 172 7.67 8.91 -9.41
N ASN A 173 8.63 9.80 -9.13
CA ASN A 173 8.52 10.78 -8.05
C ASN A 173 7.26 11.66 -8.12
N ASP A 174 6.77 11.99 -9.31
CA ASP A 174 5.61 12.86 -9.49
C ASP A 174 4.31 12.19 -9.07
N ASP A 175 4.27 10.85 -9.13
CA ASP A 175 3.14 10.04 -8.68
C ASP A 175 3.06 9.95 -7.15
N LEU A 176 4.12 10.36 -6.44
CA LEU A 176 4.21 10.24 -4.99
C LEU A 176 3.59 11.44 -4.26
N TYR A 177 3.02 11.14 -3.10
CA TYR A 177 2.40 12.09 -2.20
C TYR A 177 2.99 11.97 -0.79
N ILE A 178 3.02 13.08 -0.07
CA ILE A 178 3.46 13.17 1.32
C ILE A 178 2.38 13.79 2.19
N ASP A 179 2.24 13.34 3.44
CA ASP A 179 1.39 14.03 4.41
C ASP A 179 1.90 15.46 4.69
N VAL A 180 1.00 16.44 4.69
CA VAL A 180 1.32 17.87 4.83
C VAL A 180 2.02 18.19 6.16
N ASN A 181 1.68 17.49 7.24
CA ASN A 181 2.34 17.69 8.53
C ASN A 181 3.76 17.12 8.53
N VAL A 182 3.98 16.01 7.83
CA VAL A 182 5.33 15.47 7.61
C VAL A 182 6.15 16.42 6.74
N LEU A 183 5.59 16.94 5.65
CA LEU A 183 6.24 17.93 4.80
C LEU A 183 6.68 19.18 5.58
N ARG A 184 5.82 19.70 6.47
CA ARG A 184 6.15 20.84 7.34
C ARG A 184 7.38 20.53 8.20
N LYS A 185 7.43 19.35 8.82
CA LYS A 185 8.58 18.93 9.66
C LYS A 185 9.87 18.88 8.83
N VAL A 186 9.83 18.26 7.65
CA VAL A 186 11.00 18.17 6.76
C VAL A 186 11.54 19.56 6.38
N ARG A 187 10.65 20.53 6.12
CA ARG A 187 11.04 21.92 5.83
C ARG A 187 11.75 22.58 7.02
N THR A 188 11.24 22.39 8.23
CA THR A 188 11.79 23.02 9.45
C THR A 188 13.07 22.38 9.98
N SER A 189 13.43 21.18 9.54
CA SER A 189 14.71 20.52 9.92
C SER A 189 15.89 20.97 9.03
N SER A 190 15.80 22.17 8.45
CA SER A 190 16.80 22.79 7.58
C SER A 190 17.42 23.98 8.30
#